data_AF-A0AAW8BAI6-F1
#
_entry.id   AF-A0AAW8BAI6-F1
#
_cell.length_a   1.000
_cell.length_b   1.000
_cell.length_c   1.000
_cell.angle_alpha   90.00
_cell.angle_beta   90.00
_cell.angle_gamma   90.00
#
_symmetry.space_group_name_H-M   'P 1'
#
loop_
_entity.id
_entity.type
_entity.pdbx_description
1 polymer ?
#
loop_
_entity_poly.entity_id
_entity_poly.type
_entity_poly.pdbx_seq_one_letter_code
_entity_poly.pdbx_strand_id
1 'polypeptide(L)'
;MTKGINSVSTYGPAKETVEYIFRLNKLTLENEEFENQVLETGTLNLLGNQFLKNYEFILDWKKNNLYLKPVNQPQTNYESFGFSYRFVNNKAIIALVFKDKNIPLVMNDEILSINGISLENLNSEQSCQYYLNRIEKELSKITIKIKRGTDIKTFDLEKITYF
;
A
#
# COMPACT_ATOMS: atom_id res chain seq x y z
N MET A 1 1.64 -8.81 9.37
CA MET A 1 2.27 -7.62 10.02
C MET A 1 3.15 -6.90 9.02
N THR A 2 3.05 -5.58 8.96
CA THR A 2 3.89 -4.72 8.13
C THR A 2 4.72 -3.79 9.01
N LYS A 3 5.88 -3.35 8.52
CA LYS A 3 6.72 -2.36 9.18
C LYS A 3 7.19 -1.34 8.16
N GLY A 4 6.95 -0.06 8.41
CA GLY A 4 7.28 0.97 7.43
C GLY A 4 6.74 2.36 7.73
N ILE A 5 6.81 3.22 6.71
CA ILE A 5 6.24 4.57 6.70
C ILE A 5 5.14 4.61 5.65
N ASN A 6 3.89 4.73 6.10
CA ASN A 6 2.70 4.66 5.24
C ASN A 6 1.99 6.00 5.01
N SER A 7 2.46 7.08 5.64
CA SER A 7 1.86 8.40 5.49
C SER A 7 2.90 9.52 5.40
N VAL A 8 2.53 10.57 4.66
CA VAL A 8 3.28 11.81 4.52
C VAL A 8 2.31 12.96 4.78
N SER A 9 2.74 13.91 5.62
CA SER A 9 1.97 15.11 5.96
C SER A 9 2.74 16.37 5.57
N THR A 10 2.16 17.54 5.82
CA THR A 10 2.85 18.84 5.68
C THR A 10 4.10 18.94 6.56
N TYR A 11 4.20 18.13 7.62
CA TYR A 11 5.36 18.04 8.50
C TYR A 11 6.38 16.97 8.09
N GLY A 12 6.22 16.39 6.89
CA GLY A 12 7.09 15.35 6.35
C GLY A 12 6.54 13.94 6.56
N PRO A 13 7.36 12.91 6.27
CA PRO A 13 6.98 11.51 6.43
C PRO A 13 6.72 11.17 7.91
N ALA A 14 5.72 10.33 8.16
CA ALA A 14 5.48 9.81 9.50
C ALA A 14 6.67 8.96 10.00
N LYS A 15 6.73 8.75 11.31
CA LYS A 15 7.70 7.84 11.90
C LYS A 15 7.41 6.41 11.47
N GLU A 16 8.46 5.60 11.37
CA GLU A 16 8.32 4.16 11.12
C GLU A 16 7.45 3.52 12.21
N THR A 17 6.42 2.78 11.78
CA THR A 17 5.50 2.10 12.69
C THR A 17 5.30 0.65 12.26
N VAL A 18 4.75 -0.14 13.17
CA VAL A 18 4.20 -1.47 12.89
C VAL A 18 2.72 -1.33 12.64
N GLU A 19 2.26 -1.95 11.56
CA GLU A 19 0.84 -2.02 11.23
C GLU A 19 0.43 -3.48 11.00
N TYR A 20 -0.86 -3.75 11.19
CA TYR A 20 -1.45 -5.06 11.04
C TYR A 20 -2.51 -4.98 9.95
N ILE A 21 -2.44 -5.95 9.05
CA ILE A 21 -3.46 -6.17 8.02
C ILE A 21 -4.08 -7.52 8.33
N PHE A 22 -5.40 -7.54 8.47
CA PHE A 22 -6.14 -8.76 8.79
C PHE A 22 -7.55 -8.70 8.20
N ARG A 23 -8.14 -9.88 8.02
CA ARG A 23 -9.52 -10.04 7.57
C ARG A 23 -10.42 -10.31 8.76
N LEU A 24 -11.54 -9.59 8.85
CA LEU A 24 -12.64 -9.88 9.77
C LEU A 24 -13.81 -10.47 9.00
N ASN A 25 -14.42 -11.51 9.57
CA ASN A 25 -15.67 -12.05 9.02
C ASN A 25 -16.82 -11.05 9.16
N LYS A 26 -16.81 -10.27 10.24
CA LYS A 26 -17.84 -9.31 10.58
C LYS A 26 -17.26 -8.14 11.36
N LEU A 27 -17.61 -6.93 10.97
CA LEU A 27 -17.32 -5.67 11.66
C LEU A 27 -18.65 -4.96 11.91
N THR A 28 -18.93 -4.59 13.15
CA THR A 28 -20.12 -3.81 13.50
C THR A 28 -19.72 -2.38 13.78
N LEU A 29 -20.34 -1.43 13.10
CA LEU A 29 -20.21 0.01 13.37
C LEU A 29 -21.60 0.54 13.72
N GLU A 30 -21.79 0.95 14.97
CA GLU A 30 -23.10 1.30 15.53
C GLU A 30 -24.11 0.16 15.29
N ASN A 31 -25.10 0.38 14.43
CA ASN A 31 -26.17 -0.59 14.12
C ASN A 31 -25.99 -1.27 12.76
N GLU A 32 -24.88 -1.02 12.06
CA GLU A 32 -24.60 -1.54 10.72
C GLU A 32 -23.54 -2.63 10.77
N GLU A 33 -23.75 -3.68 9.97
CA GLU A 33 -22.85 -4.83 9.88
C GLU A 33 -22.16 -4.89 8.52
N PHE A 34 -20.83 -5.02 8.57
CA PHE A 34 -19.98 -5.14 7.40
C PHE A 34 -19.31 -6.51 7.42
N GLU A 35 -19.63 -7.33 6.43
CA GLU A 35 -19.08 -8.67 6.31
C GLU A 35 -17.78 -8.69 5.51
N ASN A 36 -16.89 -9.63 5.84
CA ASN A 36 -15.68 -9.94 5.08
C ASN A 36 -14.79 -8.72 4.77
N GLN A 37 -14.51 -7.90 5.78
CA GLN A 37 -13.72 -6.69 5.63
C GLN A 37 -12.24 -6.96 5.87
N VAL A 38 -11.39 -6.39 5.01
CA VAL A 38 -9.95 -6.30 5.23
C VAL A 38 -9.66 -4.99 5.93
N LEU A 39 -9.05 -5.06 7.12
CA LEU A 39 -8.67 -3.90 7.91
C LEU A 39 -7.15 -3.77 7.97
N GLU A 40 -6.69 -2.53 7.87
CA GLU A 40 -5.31 -2.13 8.13
C GLU A 40 -5.29 -1.16 9.32
N THR A 41 -4.49 -1.47 10.33
CA THR A 41 -4.33 -0.57 11.48
C THR A 41 -3.44 0.59 11.11
N GLY A 42 -3.84 1.82 11.42
CA GLY A 42 -2.97 2.99 11.31
C GLY A 42 -2.49 3.48 12.68
N THR A 43 -1.72 4.56 12.66
CA THR A 43 -1.34 5.32 13.87
C THR A 43 -2.46 6.21 14.42
N LEU A 44 -3.52 6.41 13.64
CA LEU A 44 -4.67 7.23 13.98
C LEU A 44 -5.94 6.38 14.02
N ASN A 45 -6.86 6.73 14.91
CA ASN A 45 -8.18 6.09 15.02
C ASN A 45 -9.16 6.66 13.99
N LEU A 46 -8.81 6.59 12.70
CA LEU A 46 -9.61 7.11 11.59
C LEU A 46 -10.01 5.99 10.63
N LEU A 47 -11.21 6.09 10.07
CA LEU A 47 -11.63 5.23 8.96
C LEU A 47 -11.03 5.78 7.66
N GLY A 48 -10.28 4.94 6.95
CA GLY A 48 -9.66 5.33 5.69
C GLY A 48 -10.68 5.52 4.56
N ASN A 49 -10.47 6.53 3.72
CA ASN A 49 -11.38 6.85 2.60
C ASN A 49 -11.42 5.79 1.50
N GLN A 50 -10.49 4.83 1.49
CA GLN A 50 -10.48 3.74 0.51
C GLN A 50 -11.75 2.88 0.58
N PHE A 51 -12.34 2.75 1.76
CA PHE A 51 -13.61 2.05 1.96
C PHE A 51 -14.75 2.64 1.13
N LEU A 52 -14.75 3.96 0.90
CA LEU A 52 -15.79 4.66 0.13
C LEU A 52 -15.81 4.26 -1.35
N LYS A 53 -14.76 3.64 -1.88
CA LYS A 53 -14.73 3.15 -3.29
C LYS A 53 -15.80 2.09 -3.59
N ASN A 54 -16.36 1.46 -2.55
CA ASN A 54 -17.39 0.44 -2.69
C ASN A 54 -18.82 1.02 -2.62
N TYR A 55 -18.96 2.35 -2.48
CA TYR A 55 -20.25 3.01 -2.24
C TYR A 55 -20.45 4.25 -3.12
N GLU A 56 -21.68 4.45 -3.57
CA GLU A 56 -22.21 5.79 -3.87
C GLU A 56 -22.58 6.45 -2.54
N PHE A 57 -22.08 7.66 -2.28
CA PHE A 57 -22.31 8.31 -0.99
C PHE A 57 -22.81 9.75 -1.08
N ILE A 58 -23.63 10.14 -0.09
CA ILE A 58 -24.15 11.49 0.09
C ILE A 58 -23.69 11.99 1.45
N LEU A 59 -23.07 13.17 1.46
CA LEU A 59 -22.69 13.87 2.69
C LEU A 59 -23.68 15.02 2.93
N ASP A 60 -24.56 14.85 3.91
CA ASP A 60 -25.47 15.90 4.38
C ASP A 60 -24.78 16.71 5.49
N TRP A 61 -24.11 17.79 5.08
CA TRP A 61 -23.40 18.70 5.99
C TRP A 61 -24.31 19.38 7.02
N LYS A 62 -25.60 19.59 6.70
CA LYS A 62 -26.53 20.28 7.60
C LYS A 62 -26.97 19.36 8.73
N LYS A 63 -27.15 18.07 8.43
CA LYS A 63 -27.57 17.06 9.41
C LYS A 63 -26.41 16.26 10.00
N ASN A 64 -25.19 16.46 9.50
CA ASN A 64 -24.01 15.67 9.84
C ASN A 64 -24.18 14.16 9.56
N ASN A 65 -24.84 13.82 8.44
CA ASN A 65 -25.10 12.44 8.06
C ASN A 65 -24.28 12.05 6.83
N LEU A 66 -23.80 10.81 6.83
CA LEU A 66 -23.21 10.15 5.67
C LEU A 66 -24.12 8.99 5.25
N TYR A 67 -24.64 9.04 4.03
CA TYR A 67 -25.45 7.97 3.45
C TYR A 67 -24.59 7.17 2.48
N LEU A 68 -24.64 5.84 2.58
CA LEU A 68 -23.80 4.93 1.81
C LEU A 68 -24.69 3.91 1.09
N LYS A 69 -24.60 3.88 -0.24
CA LYS A 69 -25.30 2.90 -1.07
C LYS A 69 -24.24 1.99 -1.71
N PRO A 70 -24.23 0.68 -1.39
CA PRO A 70 -23.26 -0.25 -1.96
C PRO A 70 -23.37 -0.29 -3.48
N VAL A 71 -22.23 -0.23 -4.17
CA VAL A 71 -22.14 -0.41 -5.64
C VAL A 71 -21.21 -1.54 -6.04
N ASN A 72 -20.27 -1.93 -5.17
CA ASN A 72 -19.36 -3.04 -5.39
C ASN A 72 -19.35 -3.96 -4.17
N GLN A 73 -19.08 -5.24 -4.39
CA GLN A 73 -18.70 -6.13 -3.30
C GLN A 73 -17.24 -5.86 -2.91
N PRO A 74 -16.92 -5.79 -1.60
CA PRO A 74 -15.55 -5.60 -1.16
C PRO A 74 -14.67 -6.77 -1.63
N GLN A 75 -13.48 -6.45 -2.13
CA GLN A 75 -12.48 -7.49 -2.37
C GLN A 75 -12.08 -8.14 -1.05
N THR A 76 -12.26 -9.45 -0.99
CA THR A 76 -12.01 -10.24 0.22
C THR A 76 -10.60 -10.83 0.26
N ASN A 77 -9.93 -10.87 -0.89
CA ASN A 77 -8.58 -11.39 -1.04
C ASN A 77 -7.57 -10.24 -1.03
N TYR A 78 -6.46 -10.42 -0.31
CA TYR A 78 -5.36 -9.47 -0.32
C TYR A 78 -4.11 -10.10 -0.93
N GLU A 79 -3.72 -9.59 -2.09
CA GLU A 79 -2.54 -10.04 -2.83
C GLU A 79 -1.50 -8.93 -2.90
N SER A 80 -0.26 -9.28 -2.61
CA SER A 80 0.85 -8.32 -2.64
C SER A 80 2.19 -9.02 -2.85
N PHE A 81 3.16 -8.31 -3.42
CA PHE A 81 4.57 -8.71 -3.38
C PHE A 81 5.17 -8.54 -1.97
N GLY A 82 4.38 -8.01 -1.03
CA GLY A 82 4.70 -7.80 0.37
C GLY A 82 5.74 -6.72 0.64
N PHE A 83 5.80 -5.72 -0.23
CA PHE A 83 6.50 -4.47 0.00
C PHE A 83 5.73 -3.30 -0.60
N SER A 84 6.05 -2.09 -0.17
CA SER A 84 5.69 -0.86 -0.87
C SER A 84 6.91 0.05 -0.96
N TYR A 85 6.91 0.97 -1.93
CA TYR A 85 7.99 1.93 -2.12
C TYR A 85 7.45 3.34 -2.33
N ARG A 86 8.29 4.34 -2.12
CA ARG A 86 8.01 5.75 -2.39
C ARG A 86 9.17 6.39 -3.13
N PHE A 87 8.94 7.55 -3.72
CA PHE A 87 10.02 8.32 -4.35
C PHE A 87 10.59 9.34 -3.36
N VAL A 88 11.89 9.29 -3.13
CA VAL A 88 12.64 10.27 -2.32
C VAL A 88 13.77 10.80 -3.18
N ASN A 89 13.79 12.12 -3.44
CA ASN A 89 14.75 12.74 -4.36
C ASN A 89 14.80 12.01 -5.72
N ASN A 90 13.62 11.68 -6.27
CA ASN A 90 13.42 10.94 -7.52
C ASN A 90 14.00 9.51 -7.56
N LYS A 91 14.31 8.92 -6.40
CA LYS A 91 14.73 7.52 -6.27
C LYS A 91 13.62 6.70 -5.66
N ALA A 92 13.34 5.53 -6.23
CA ALA A 92 12.40 4.58 -5.67
C ALA A 92 13.02 3.88 -4.45
N ILE A 93 12.44 4.07 -3.26
CA ILE A 93 12.95 3.54 -1.99
C ILE A 93 11.89 2.65 -1.34
N ILE A 94 12.26 1.43 -0.94
CA ILE A 94 11.39 0.54 -0.16
C ILE A 94 11.03 1.22 1.16
N ALA A 95 9.73 1.43 1.36
CA ALA A 95 9.17 2.21 2.47
C ALA A 95 8.33 1.37 3.43
N LEU A 96 7.93 0.17 3.02
CA LEU A 96 7.25 -0.81 3.86
C LEU A 96 7.61 -2.22 3.40
N VAL A 97 7.75 -3.13 4.37
CA VAL A 97 7.92 -4.56 4.12
C VAL A 97 6.98 -5.37 5.01
N PHE A 98 6.40 -6.42 4.44
CA PHE A 98 5.63 -7.42 5.17
C PHE A 98 6.61 -8.34 5.88
N LYS A 99 6.42 -8.54 7.19
CA LYS A 99 7.28 -9.45 7.97
C LYS A 99 6.96 -10.92 7.75
N ASP A 100 5.78 -11.20 7.21
CA ASP A 100 5.31 -12.55 6.95
C ASP A 100 5.89 -13.06 5.62
N LYS A 101 6.15 -14.36 5.53
CA LYS A 101 6.55 -15.08 4.29
C LYS A 101 7.98 -14.83 3.74
N ASN A 102 8.92 -14.31 4.55
CA ASN A 102 10.36 -14.25 4.23
C ASN A 102 10.71 -13.54 2.91
N ILE A 103 10.19 -12.33 2.71
CA ILE A 103 10.51 -11.52 1.53
C ILE A 103 11.95 -11.00 1.64
N PRO A 104 12.77 -11.08 0.56
CA PRO A 104 14.21 -10.76 0.62
C PRO A 104 14.52 -9.25 0.66
N LEU A 105 13.51 -8.40 0.51
CA LEU A 105 13.62 -6.95 0.49
C LEU A 105 13.61 -6.39 1.92
N VAL A 106 14.33 -5.28 2.11
CA VAL A 106 14.33 -4.57 3.39
C VAL A 106 14.02 -3.10 3.19
N MET A 107 13.56 -2.46 4.26
CA MET A 107 13.40 -1.02 4.34
C MET A 107 14.65 -0.29 3.86
N ASN A 108 14.46 0.79 3.10
CA ASN A 108 15.50 1.64 2.53
C ASN A 108 16.36 1.03 1.41
N ASP A 109 16.06 -0.19 0.94
CA ASP A 109 16.62 -0.63 -0.35
C ASP A 109 16.19 0.36 -1.46
N GLU A 110 17.14 0.76 -2.31
CA GLU A 110 16.85 1.58 -3.50
C GLU A 110 16.50 0.64 -4.65
N ILE A 111 15.33 0.82 -5.26
CA ILE A 111 14.91 0.06 -6.43
C ILE A 111 15.53 0.70 -7.67
N LEU A 112 16.39 -0.05 -8.35
CA LEU A 112 17.02 0.38 -9.60
C LEU A 112 16.14 0.07 -10.80
N SER A 113 15.46 -1.09 -10.80
CA SER A 113 14.52 -1.44 -11.86
C SER A 113 13.48 -2.47 -11.44
N ILE A 114 12.35 -2.47 -12.16
CA ILE A 114 11.31 -3.49 -12.08
C ILE A 114 11.03 -3.96 -13.51
N ASN A 115 11.16 -5.26 -13.77
CA ASN A 115 11.00 -5.87 -15.11
C ASN A 115 11.80 -5.17 -16.21
N GLY A 116 13.02 -4.74 -15.88
CA GLY A 116 13.92 -4.03 -16.81
C GLY A 116 13.58 -2.55 -17.02
N ILE A 117 12.45 -2.04 -16.52
CA ILE A 117 12.14 -0.61 -16.52
C ILE A 117 13.01 0.07 -15.46
N SER A 118 13.88 0.97 -15.91
CA SER A 118 14.78 1.72 -15.03
C SER A 118 14.00 2.72 -14.17
N LEU A 119 14.33 2.73 -12.88
CA LEU A 119 13.90 3.73 -11.90
C LEU A 119 15.08 4.59 -11.44
N GLU A 120 16.20 4.54 -12.17
CA GLU A 120 17.39 5.35 -11.93
C GLU A 120 17.31 6.69 -12.67
N ASN A 121 17.89 7.74 -12.09
CA ASN A 121 18.02 9.07 -12.70
C ASN A 121 16.69 9.68 -13.19
N LEU A 122 15.59 9.37 -12.52
CA LEU A 122 14.29 9.93 -12.86
C LEU A 122 14.27 11.43 -12.58
N ASN A 123 13.52 12.17 -13.38
CA ASN A 123 13.08 13.50 -13.01
C ASN A 123 11.80 13.43 -12.15
N SER A 124 11.34 14.58 -11.65
CA SER A 124 10.19 14.65 -10.76
C SER A 124 8.88 14.23 -11.44
N GLU A 125 8.73 14.51 -12.73
CA GLU A 125 7.54 14.13 -13.49
C GLU A 125 7.46 12.61 -13.68
N GLN A 126 8.56 11.98 -14.09
CA GLN A 126 8.65 10.53 -14.23
C GLN A 126 8.42 9.82 -12.88
N SER A 127 9.00 10.35 -11.80
CA SER A 127 8.78 9.82 -10.45
C SER A 127 7.30 9.89 -10.06
N CYS A 128 6.62 11.00 -10.38
CA CYS A 128 5.18 11.14 -10.15
C CYS A 128 4.36 10.15 -10.99
N GLN A 129 4.72 9.98 -12.28
CA GLN A 129 4.05 9.01 -13.16
C GLN A 129 4.15 7.59 -12.62
N TYR A 130 5.34 7.15 -12.18
CA TYR A 130 5.50 5.82 -11.59
C TYR A 130 4.89 5.68 -10.20
N TYR A 131 4.80 6.77 -9.43
CA TYR A 131 4.08 6.76 -8.17
C TYR A 131 2.58 6.50 -8.37
N LEU A 132 1.96 7.17 -9.36
CA LEU A 132 0.53 7.04 -9.66
C LEU A 132 0.20 5.73 -10.40
N ASN A 133 1.07 5.33 -11.34
CA ASN A 133 0.84 4.22 -12.26
C ASN A 133 1.83 3.07 -12.04
N ARG A 134 2.14 2.79 -10.77
CA ARG A 134 2.99 1.67 -10.26
C ARG A 134 3.27 0.59 -11.31
N ILE A 135 4.55 0.35 -11.62
CA ILE A 135 4.98 -0.60 -12.67
C ILE A 135 4.40 -2.01 -12.42
N GLU A 136 4.37 -2.43 -11.16
CA GLU A 136 4.01 -3.77 -10.73
C GLU A 136 2.50 -4.01 -10.55
N LYS A 137 1.66 -2.98 -10.71
CA LYS A 137 0.26 -2.97 -10.25
C LYS A 137 -0.55 -4.18 -10.75
N GLU A 138 -0.54 -4.40 -12.06
CA GLU A 138 -1.35 -5.42 -12.74
C GLU A 138 -0.57 -6.73 -12.98
N LEU A 139 0.63 -6.86 -12.41
CA LEU A 139 1.48 -8.03 -12.61
C LEU A 139 1.33 -9.01 -11.46
N SER A 140 1.45 -10.30 -11.75
CA SER A 140 1.51 -11.38 -10.75
C SER A 140 2.93 -11.79 -10.40
N LYS A 141 3.91 -11.47 -11.27
CA LYS A 141 5.33 -11.74 -11.07
C LYS A 141 6.17 -10.54 -11.53
N ILE A 142 7.25 -10.28 -10.81
CA ILE A 142 8.22 -9.23 -11.15
C ILE A 142 9.64 -9.70 -10.91
N THR A 143 10.57 -9.20 -11.72
CA THR A 143 12.01 -9.19 -11.44
C THR A 143 12.38 -7.80 -10.95
N ILE A 144 12.86 -7.70 -9.71
CA ILE A 144 13.25 -6.44 -9.09
C ILE A 144 14.77 -6.40 -8.90
N LYS A 145 15.40 -5.31 -9.33
CA LYS A 145 16.82 -5.03 -9.08
C LYS A 145 16.92 -3.93 -8.04
N ILE A 146 17.60 -4.20 -6.94
CA ILE A 146 17.77 -3.26 -5.82
C ILE A 146 19.25 -3.00 -5.52
N LYS A 147 19.50 -1.87 -4.87
CA LYS A 147 20.77 -1.51 -4.27
C LYS A 147 20.62 -1.46 -2.74
N ARG A 148 21.45 -2.23 -2.06
CA ARG A 148 21.56 -2.30 -0.59
C ARG A 148 22.96 -1.88 -0.18
N GLY A 149 23.12 -0.64 0.25
CA GLY A 149 24.46 -0.07 0.47
C GLY A 149 25.24 -0.02 -0.85
N THR A 150 26.31 -0.80 -0.95
CA THR A 150 27.11 -0.96 -2.18
C THR A 150 26.69 -2.14 -3.04
N ASP A 151 25.91 -3.08 -2.49
CA ASP A 151 25.56 -4.32 -3.16
C ASP A 151 24.36 -4.12 -4.07
N ILE A 152 24.42 -4.74 -5.25
CA ILE A 152 23.29 -4.82 -6.17
C ILE A 152 22.78 -6.26 -6.13
N LYS A 153 21.47 -6.41 -5.93
CA LYS A 153 20.80 -7.71 -5.87
C LYS A 153 19.60 -7.71 -6.80
N THR A 154 19.32 -8.87 -7.37
CA THR A 154 18.15 -9.10 -8.22
C THR A 154 17.33 -10.23 -7.61
N PHE A 155 16.02 -10.04 -7.55
CA PHE A 155 15.08 -11.03 -7.02
C PHE A 155 13.91 -11.19 -7.98
N ASP A 156 13.44 -12.42 -8.13
CA ASP A 156 12.15 -12.71 -8.75
C ASP A 156 11.12 -12.89 -7.63
N LEU A 157 10.03 -12.12 -7.72
CA LEU A 157 8.95 -12.08 -6.74
C LEU A 157 7.63 -12.43 -7.40
N GLU A 158 6.79 -13.16 -6.67
CA GLU A 158 5.43 -13.46 -7.06
C GLU A 158 4.48 -12.85 -6.02
N LYS A 159 3.29 -12.42 -6.46
CA LYS A 159 2.25 -11.99 -5.51
C LYS A 159 1.90 -13.15 -4.60
N ILE A 160 1.84 -12.86 -3.31
CA ILE A 160 1.40 -13.80 -2.29
C ILE A 160 -0.03 -13.41 -1.91
N THR A 161 -0.93 -14.38 -1.90
CA THR A 161 -2.25 -14.24 -1.29
C THR A 161 -2.11 -14.38 0.22
N TYR A 162 -2.50 -13.35 0.97
CA TYR A 162 -2.40 -13.35 2.42
C TYR A 162 -3.67 -13.89 3.10
N PHE A 163 -4.82 -13.73 2.46
CA PHE A 163 -6.13 -14.27 2.83
C PHE A 163 -7.11 -14.06 1.66
#